data_AF-A0A951KMI2-F1
#
_entry.id   AF-A0A951KMI2-F1
#
_cell.length_a   1.000
_cell.length_b   1.000
_cell.length_c   1.000
_cell.angle_alpha   90.00
_cell.angle_beta   90.00
_cell.angle_gamma   90.00
#
_symmetry.space_group_name_H-M   'P 1'
#
loop_
_entity.id
_entity.type
_entity.pdbx_description
1 polymer ?
#
loop_
_entity_poly.entity_id
_entity_poly.type
_entity_poly.pdbx_seq_one_letter_code
_entity_poly.pdbx_strand_id
1 'polypeptide(L)'
;ADALARVDELAALYDQIRSQVPSGPERSRLMRLISSTMWSLIPQIDDLAVKPRLLSDNGGTRLSAYKYLEWRPTAESLDVLLSRSIGTLETPFGQYDALLALRRVLGQAQLTPEQLQMVRATLGWYLQLGYSGDDRRNLMQSILSTLG
;
A
#
# COMPACT_ATOMS: atom_id res chain seq x y z
N ALA A 1 10.29 22.65 -6.93
CA ALA A 1 8.86 22.32 -6.79
C ALA A 1 8.69 21.59 -5.48
N ASP A 2 7.62 21.88 -4.74
CA ASP A 2 7.27 21.18 -3.51
C ASP A 2 7.06 19.67 -3.82
N ALA A 3 7.79 18.80 -3.13
CA ALA A 3 7.74 17.36 -3.35
C ALA A 3 6.33 16.79 -3.09
N LEU A 4 5.60 17.37 -2.12
CA LEU A 4 4.24 16.97 -1.81
C LEU A 4 3.30 17.29 -2.97
N ALA A 5 3.37 18.51 -3.52
CA ALA A 5 2.59 18.91 -4.68
C ALA A 5 2.84 17.97 -5.87
N ARG A 6 4.10 17.57 -6.09
CA ARG A 6 4.44 16.63 -7.17
C ARG A 6 3.88 15.22 -6.92
N VAL A 7 3.86 14.76 -5.69
CA VAL A 7 3.21 13.49 -5.32
C VAL A 7 1.70 13.55 -5.54
N ASP A 8 1.06 14.68 -5.27
CA ASP A 8 -0.38 14.87 -5.51
C ASP A 8 -0.72 14.92 -7.01
N GLU A 9 0.12 15.55 -7.83
CA GLU A 9 0.00 15.49 -9.30
C GLU A 9 0.13 14.04 -9.82
N LEU A 10 1.08 13.28 -9.28
CA LEU A 10 1.27 11.88 -9.63
C LEU A 10 0.09 11.01 -9.17
N ALA A 11 -0.53 11.33 -8.04
CA ALA A 11 -1.72 10.65 -7.54
C ALA A 11 -2.91 10.87 -8.49
N ALA A 12 -3.14 12.11 -8.90
CA ALA A 12 -4.17 12.43 -9.89
C ALA A 12 -3.89 11.73 -11.24
N LEU A 13 -2.64 11.72 -11.70
CA LEU A 13 -2.24 11.04 -12.93
C LEU A 13 -2.46 9.52 -12.85
N TYR A 14 -2.21 8.91 -11.70
CA TYR A 14 -2.49 7.48 -11.48
C TYR A 14 -3.96 7.16 -11.71
N ASP A 15 -4.87 7.93 -11.11
CA ASP A 15 -6.32 7.73 -11.24
C ASP A 15 -6.80 8.02 -12.68
N GLN A 16 -6.20 9.01 -13.35
CA GLN A 16 -6.44 9.27 -14.76
C GLN A 16 -6.02 8.08 -15.65
N ILE A 17 -4.79 7.57 -15.50
CA ILE A 17 -4.31 6.42 -16.29
C ILE A 17 -5.18 5.20 -16.02
N ARG A 18 -5.59 4.99 -14.77
CA ARG A 18 -6.43 3.86 -14.40
C ARG A 18 -7.79 3.88 -15.09
N SER A 19 -8.38 5.06 -15.26
CA SER A 19 -9.69 5.25 -15.90
C SER A 19 -9.63 5.24 -17.43
N GLN A 20 -8.53 5.75 -18.02
CA GLN A 20 -8.41 5.94 -19.47
C GLN A 20 -7.74 4.77 -20.19
N VAL A 21 -6.80 4.08 -19.53
CA VAL A 21 -6.05 2.98 -20.15
C VAL A 21 -6.69 1.65 -19.77
N PRO A 22 -6.99 0.77 -20.74
CA PRO A 22 -7.51 -0.58 -20.45
C PRO A 22 -6.56 -1.39 -19.57
N SER A 23 -7.11 -2.39 -18.87
CA SER A 23 -6.27 -3.32 -18.11
C SER A 23 -5.32 -4.08 -19.02
N GLY A 24 -4.03 -4.08 -18.67
CA GLY A 24 -3.02 -4.79 -19.44
C GLY A 24 -1.60 -4.38 -19.06
N PRO A 25 -0.59 -4.95 -19.75
CA PRO A 25 0.82 -4.72 -19.47
C PRO A 25 1.21 -3.24 -19.50
N GLU A 26 0.65 -2.48 -20.44
CA GLU A 26 0.97 -1.05 -20.60
C GLU A 26 0.48 -0.22 -19.42
N ARG A 27 -0.78 -0.43 -18.98
CA ARG A 27 -1.29 0.23 -17.78
C ARG A 27 -0.45 -0.09 -16.55
N SER A 28 -0.09 -1.36 -16.37
CA SER A 28 0.78 -1.79 -15.27
C SER A 28 2.18 -1.18 -15.35
N ARG A 29 2.73 -0.97 -16.55
CA ARG A 29 4.02 -0.28 -16.75
C ARG A 29 3.92 1.19 -16.30
N LEU A 30 2.89 1.90 -16.74
CA LEU A 30 2.65 3.30 -16.38
C LEU A 30 2.41 3.48 -14.87
N MET A 31 1.56 2.64 -14.26
CA MET A 31 1.30 2.68 -12.83
C MET A 31 2.57 2.39 -12.00
N ARG A 32 3.42 1.46 -12.45
CA ARG A 32 4.72 1.20 -11.80
C ARG A 32 5.66 2.40 -11.89
N LEU A 33 5.72 3.06 -13.06
CA LEU A 33 6.52 4.28 -13.22
C LEU A 33 6.05 5.40 -12.28
N ILE A 34 4.74 5.59 -12.13
CA ILE A 34 4.19 6.54 -11.17
C ILE A 34 4.58 6.15 -9.74
N SER A 35 4.35 4.88 -9.36
CA SER A 35 4.69 4.36 -8.03
C SER A 35 6.17 4.57 -7.69
N SER A 36 7.09 4.26 -8.61
CA SER A 36 8.52 4.45 -8.40
C SER A 36 8.91 5.93 -8.33
N THR A 37 8.24 6.80 -9.09
CA THR A 37 8.49 8.24 -9.05
C THR A 37 7.96 8.86 -7.76
N MET A 38 6.80 8.42 -7.26
CA MET A 38 6.32 8.81 -5.93
C MET A 38 7.35 8.41 -4.87
N TRP A 39 7.79 7.15 -4.90
CA TRP A 39 8.74 6.62 -3.92
C TRP A 39 10.06 7.41 -3.86
N SER A 40 10.58 7.92 -4.99
CA SER A 40 11.79 8.76 -5.00
C SER A 40 11.59 10.17 -4.45
N LEU A 41 10.34 10.66 -4.40
CA LEU A 41 9.99 11.96 -3.85
C LEU A 41 9.64 11.91 -2.36
N ILE A 42 9.11 10.78 -1.88
CA ILE A 42 8.72 10.58 -0.47
C ILE A 42 9.79 11.02 0.55
N PRO A 43 11.10 10.75 0.37
CA PRO A 43 12.11 11.15 1.36
C PRO A 43 12.17 12.66 1.63
N GLN A 44 11.70 13.48 0.70
CA GLN A 44 11.68 14.94 0.77
C GLN A 44 10.40 15.49 1.44
N ILE A 45 9.47 14.62 1.85
CA ILE A 45 8.22 14.98 2.49
C ILE A 45 8.34 14.67 3.98
N ASP A 46 8.29 15.70 4.81
CA ASP A 46 8.48 15.55 6.25
C ASP A 46 7.23 15.11 7.00
N ASP A 47 6.07 15.58 6.57
CA ASP A 47 4.79 15.19 7.13
C ASP A 47 3.80 14.94 6.01
N LEU A 48 3.26 13.72 6.01
CA LEU A 48 2.19 13.31 5.12
C LEU A 48 1.02 12.92 6.00
N ALA A 49 -0.16 13.49 5.74
CA ALA A 49 -1.40 13.08 6.41
C ALA A 49 -1.80 11.64 5.99
N VAL A 50 -1.14 10.63 6.56
CA VAL A 50 -1.22 9.21 6.17
C VAL A 50 -2.66 8.70 6.29
N LYS A 51 -3.28 8.85 7.47
CA LYS A 51 -4.62 8.29 7.72
C LYS A 51 -5.69 8.86 6.78
N PRO A 52 -5.81 10.19 6.58
CA PRO A 52 -6.72 10.74 5.58
C PRO A 52 -6.46 10.20 4.16
N ARG A 53 -5.20 10.03 3.77
CA ARG A 53 -4.85 9.52 2.45
C ARG A 53 -5.20 8.04 2.27
N LEU A 54 -4.99 7.20 3.29
CA LEU A 54 -5.41 5.78 3.29
C LEU A 54 -6.94 5.62 3.21
N LEU A 55 -7.69 6.57 3.77
CA LEU A 55 -9.15 6.57 3.74
C LEU A 55 -9.74 7.16 2.44
N SER A 56 -8.93 7.82 1.61
CA SER A 56 -9.38 8.43 0.36
C SER A 56 -10.01 7.41 -0.60
N ASP A 57 -11.03 7.83 -1.34
CA ASP A 57 -11.63 7.07 -2.43
C ASP A 57 -10.72 6.97 -3.66
N ASN A 58 -9.76 7.89 -3.78
CA ASN A 58 -8.81 7.96 -4.90
C ASN A 58 -7.64 6.98 -4.69
N GLY A 59 -7.41 6.13 -5.69
CA GLY A 59 -6.39 5.08 -5.62
C GLY A 59 -4.97 5.65 -5.64
N GLY A 60 -4.75 6.73 -6.40
CA GLY A 60 -3.46 7.42 -6.42
C GLY A 60 -3.13 8.07 -5.08
N THR A 61 -4.14 8.65 -4.42
CA THR A 61 -3.97 9.23 -3.08
C THR A 61 -3.60 8.15 -2.07
N ARG A 62 -4.27 6.99 -2.09
CA ARG A 62 -3.90 5.86 -1.23
C ARG A 62 -2.49 5.34 -1.54
N LEU A 63 -2.11 5.26 -2.82
CA LEU A 63 -0.77 4.85 -3.25
C LEU A 63 0.31 5.74 -2.62
N SER A 64 0.11 7.06 -2.57
CA SER A 64 1.08 7.97 -1.93
C SER A 64 1.31 7.64 -0.44
N ALA A 65 0.25 7.26 0.29
CA ALA A 65 0.37 6.86 1.68
C ALA A 65 1.11 5.52 1.83
N TYR A 66 0.89 4.56 0.93
CA TYR A 66 1.66 3.31 0.92
C TYR A 66 3.15 3.59 0.74
N LYS A 67 3.53 4.43 -0.25
CA LYS A 67 4.94 4.79 -0.48
C LYS A 67 5.56 5.51 0.72
N TYR A 68 4.81 6.39 1.37
CA TYR A 68 5.26 7.05 2.58
C TYR A 68 5.52 6.06 3.72
N LEU A 69 4.60 5.12 3.96
CA LEU A 69 4.76 4.08 4.98
C LEU A 69 5.86 3.06 4.67
N GLU A 70 6.20 2.87 3.39
CA GLU A 70 7.39 2.10 3.02
C GLU A 70 8.70 2.78 3.43
N TRP A 71 8.73 4.12 3.46
CA TRP A 71 9.92 4.93 3.78
C TRP A 71 10.00 5.33 5.26
N ARG A 72 8.87 5.71 5.86
CA ARG A 72 8.72 6.11 7.27
C ARG A 72 7.66 5.21 7.92
N PRO A 73 8.01 3.96 8.26
CA PRO A 73 7.02 3.01 8.75
C PRO A 73 6.52 3.40 10.14
N THR A 74 5.20 3.38 10.31
CA THR A 74 4.52 3.64 11.59
C THR A 74 3.29 2.75 11.72
N ALA A 75 2.97 2.37 12.96
CA ALA A 75 1.82 1.52 13.29
C ALA A 75 0.51 2.30 13.53
N GLU A 76 0.53 3.64 13.49
CA GLU A 76 -0.61 4.50 13.86
C GLU A 76 -1.88 4.24 13.02
N SER A 77 -1.71 3.83 11.76
CA SER A 77 -2.81 3.50 10.84
C SER A 77 -2.77 2.05 10.35
N LEU A 78 -2.23 1.14 11.18
CA LEU A 78 -2.04 -0.27 10.83
C LEU A 78 -3.36 -0.96 10.45
N ASP A 79 -4.44 -0.68 11.18
CA ASP A 79 -5.78 -1.21 10.93
C ASP A 79 -6.29 -0.83 9.53
N VAL A 80 -6.16 0.45 9.17
CA VAL A 80 -6.57 0.95 7.86
C VAL A 80 -5.68 0.35 6.77
N LEU A 81 -4.36 0.34 6.96
CA LEU A 81 -3.42 -0.25 6.00
C LEU A 81 -3.70 -1.74 5.77
N LEU A 82 -3.95 -2.50 6.85
CA LEU A 82 -4.31 -3.91 6.78
C LEU A 82 -5.60 -4.11 6.00
N SER A 83 -6.64 -3.30 6.26
CA SER A 83 -7.90 -3.36 5.53
C SER A 83 -7.75 -3.11 4.03
N ARG A 84 -6.80 -2.26 3.62
CA ARG A 84 -6.47 -1.98 2.21
C ARG A 84 -5.58 -3.05 1.57
N SER A 85 -4.88 -3.84 2.39
CA SER A 85 -4.01 -4.93 1.92
C SER A 85 -4.79 -6.20 1.54
N ILE A 86 -6.07 -6.29 1.92
CA ILE A 86 -6.95 -7.44 1.68
C ILE A 86 -8.32 -7.02 1.12
N GLY A 87 -9.17 -8.00 0.82
CA GLY A 87 -10.59 -7.78 0.49
C GLY A 87 -10.85 -7.16 -0.87
N THR A 88 -11.91 -6.35 -0.97
CA THR A 88 -12.36 -5.69 -2.23
C THR A 88 -12.26 -4.17 -2.17
N LEU A 89 -11.82 -3.61 -1.04
CA LEU A 89 -11.65 -2.18 -0.82
C LEU A 89 -10.50 -1.56 -1.61
N GLU A 90 -9.72 -2.40 -2.28
CA GLU A 90 -8.57 -2.00 -3.04
C GLU A 90 -8.43 -2.86 -4.29
N THR A 91 -7.78 -2.29 -5.28
CA THR A 91 -7.50 -2.92 -6.57
C THR A 91 -6.35 -3.90 -6.44
N PRO A 92 -6.20 -4.92 -7.30
CA PRO A 92 -5.09 -5.88 -7.20
C PRO A 92 -3.70 -5.21 -7.16
N PHE A 93 -3.51 -4.14 -7.94
CA PHE A 93 -2.29 -3.34 -7.92
C PHE A 93 -2.10 -2.64 -6.57
N GLY A 94 -3.13 -1.90 -6.12
CA GLY A 94 -3.06 -1.18 -4.84
C GLY A 94 -2.88 -2.10 -3.63
N GLN A 95 -3.47 -3.30 -3.65
CA GLN A 95 -3.29 -4.30 -2.60
C GLN A 95 -1.84 -4.77 -2.50
N TYR A 96 -1.18 -4.96 -3.65
CA TYR A 96 0.23 -5.33 -3.67
C TYR A 96 1.10 -4.22 -3.06
N ASP A 97 0.87 -2.97 -3.42
CA ASP A 97 1.57 -1.83 -2.81
C ASP A 97 1.26 -1.67 -1.31
N ALA A 98 0.01 -1.87 -0.89
CA ALA A 98 -0.39 -1.85 0.51
C ALA A 98 0.31 -2.96 1.32
N LEU A 99 0.45 -4.16 0.75
CA LEU A 99 1.20 -5.27 1.37
C LEU A 99 2.70 -4.98 1.50
N LEU A 100 3.30 -4.28 0.52
CA LEU A 100 4.70 -3.84 0.63
C LEU A 100 4.89 -2.86 1.78
N ALA A 101 3.99 -1.88 1.90
CA ALA A 101 3.97 -0.95 3.03
C ALA A 101 3.74 -1.68 4.36
N LEU A 102 2.79 -2.62 4.40
CA LEU A 102 2.51 -3.43 5.59
C LEU A 102 3.74 -4.21 6.02
N ARG A 103 4.45 -4.85 5.09
CA ARG A 103 5.70 -5.57 5.39
C ARG A 103 6.76 -4.64 6.00
N ARG A 104 6.89 -3.40 5.51
CA ARG A 104 7.82 -2.41 6.06
C ARG A 104 7.43 -1.97 7.45
N VAL A 105 6.15 -1.69 7.69
CA VAL A 105 5.61 -1.37 9.02
C VAL A 105 5.88 -2.51 10.00
N LEU A 106 5.59 -3.75 9.63
CA LEU A 106 5.81 -4.91 10.50
C LEU A 106 7.27 -5.18 10.82
N GLY A 107 8.19 -4.85 9.91
CA GLY A 107 9.62 -5.06 10.11
C GLY A 107 10.36 -3.95 10.83
N GLN A 108 9.76 -2.75 10.98
CA GLN A 108 10.50 -1.56 11.44
C GLN A 108 9.75 -0.70 12.47
N ALA A 109 8.42 -0.76 12.53
CA ALA A 109 7.65 -0.02 13.52
C ALA A 109 7.58 -0.79 14.86
N GLN A 110 7.41 -0.05 15.95
CA GLN A 110 7.09 -0.65 17.25
C GLN A 110 5.62 -1.10 17.25
N LEU A 111 5.40 -2.41 17.41
CA LEU A 111 4.06 -3.01 17.42
C LEU A 111 3.77 -3.63 18.78
N THR A 112 2.49 -3.59 19.19
CA THR A 112 2.02 -4.33 20.36
C THR A 112 1.75 -5.81 20.00
N PRO A 113 1.75 -6.72 20.98
CA PRO A 113 1.33 -8.10 20.74
C PRO A 113 -0.07 -8.23 20.12
N GLU A 114 -1.03 -7.37 20.52
CA GLU A 114 -2.38 -7.37 19.93
C GLU A 114 -2.37 -6.99 18.46
N GLN A 115 -1.56 -6.00 18.06
CA GLN A 115 -1.42 -5.59 16.67
C GLN A 115 -0.82 -6.71 15.80
N LEU A 116 0.20 -7.40 16.30
CA LEU A 116 0.80 -8.54 15.61
C LEU A 116 -0.21 -9.69 15.45
N GLN A 117 -0.97 -9.99 16.51
CA GLN A 117 -2.01 -11.02 16.48
C GLN A 117 -3.14 -10.66 15.50
N MET A 118 -3.57 -9.39 15.47
CA MET A 118 -4.57 -8.91 14.50
C MET A 118 -4.10 -9.16 13.07
N VAL A 119 -2.89 -8.74 12.73
CA VAL A 119 -2.33 -8.93 11.38
C VAL A 119 -2.24 -10.42 11.02
N ARG A 120 -1.75 -11.25 11.95
CA ARG A 120 -1.65 -12.70 11.76
C ARG A 120 -3.02 -13.32 11.48
N ALA A 121 -4.00 -13.02 12.32
CA ALA A 121 -5.35 -13.56 12.20
C ALA A 121 -5.99 -13.13 10.87
N THR A 122 -5.90 -11.86 10.52
CA THR A 122 -6.50 -11.31 9.31
C THR A 122 -5.87 -11.86 8.03
N LEU A 123 -4.53 -11.84 7.93
CA LEU A 123 -3.86 -12.37 6.73
C LEU A 123 -4.01 -13.89 6.63
N GLY A 124 -3.94 -14.61 7.75
CA GLY A 124 -4.13 -16.07 7.79
C GLY A 124 -5.53 -16.47 7.32
N TRP A 125 -6.57 -15.80 7.84
CA TRP A 125 -7.94 -16.00 7.40
C TRP A 125 -8.11 -15.68 5.90
N TYR A 126 -7.58 -14.55 5.44
CA TYR A 126 -7.75 -14.13 4.04
C TYR A 126 -7.06 -15.08 3.05
N LEU A 127 -5.90 -15.64 3.40
CA LEU A 127 -5.22 -16.66 2.60
C LEU A 127 -6.04 -17.94 2.43
N GLN A 128 -6.79 -18.35 3.46
CA GLN A 128 -7.65 -19.55 3.40
C GLN A 128 -8.82 -19.39 2.41
N LEU A 129 -9.26 -18.15 2.15
CA LEU A 129 -10.33 -17.89 1.19
C LEU A 129 -9.91 -18.09 -0.26
N GLY A 130 -8.61 -18.02 -0.57
CA GLY A 130 -8.09 -18.25 -1.93
C GLY A 130 -8.41 -17.12 -2.94
N TYR A 131 -8.89 -15.95 -2.51
CA TYR A 131 -9.29 -14.85 -3.39
C TYR A 131 -8.14 -13.98 -3.94
N SER A 132 -6.90 -14.28 -3.58
CA SER A 132 -5.73 -13.50 -3.98
C SER A 132 -4.97 -14.11 -5.15
N GLY A 133 -4.45 -13.26 -6.03
CA GLY A 133 -3.47 -13.66 -7.05
C GLY A 133 -2.16 -14.15 -6.41
N ASP A 134 -1.40 -14.95 -7.16
CA ASP A 134 -0.17 -15.62 -6.69
C ASP A 134 0.83 -14.65 -6.06
N ASP A 135 1.01 -13.48 -6.67
CA ASP A 135 1.89 -12.40 -6.20
C ASP A 135 1.53 -11.94 -4.78
N ARG A 136 0.25 -11.63 -4.54
CA ARG A 136 -0.25 -11.18 -3.25
C ARG A 136 -0.26 -12.31 -2.23
N ARG A 137 -0.60 -13.53 -2.64
CA ARG A 137 -0.53 -14.72 -1.76
C ARG A 137 0.88 -14.96 -1.25
N ASN A 138 1.87 -14.97 -2.14
CA ASN A 138 3.28 -15.18 -1.79
C ASN A 138 3.78 -14.07 -0.84
N LEU A 139 3.39 -12.82 -1.10
CA LEU A 139 3.78 -11.70 -0.23
C LEU A 139 3.13 -11.80 1.18
N MET A 140 1.85 -12.16 1.27
CA MET A 140 1.19 -12.40 2.55
C MET A 140 1.82 -13.57 3.32
N GLN A 141 2.14 -14.67 2.65
CA GLN A 141 2.84 -15.80 3.27
C GLN A 141 4.22 -15.38 3.79
N SER A 142 4.98 -14.60 3.01
CA SER A 142 6.26 -14.05 3.45
C SER A 142 6.12 -13.14 4.67
N ILE A 143 5.08 -12.31 4.72
CA ILE A 143 4.78 -11.48 5.90
C ILE A 143 4.51 -12.38 7.10
N LEU A 144 3.60 -13.35 6.98
CA LEU A 144 3.27 -14.27 8.08
C LEU A 144 4.49 -15.05 8.59
N SER A 145 5.36 -15.52 7.69
CA SER A 145 6.58 -16.24 8.10
C SER A 145 7.55 -15.36 8.89
N THR A 146 7.56 -14.04 8.65
CA THR A 146 8.39 -13.11 9.44
C THR A 146 7.82 -12.79 10.81
N LEU A 147 6.52 -13.02 11.02
CA LEU A 147 5.87 -12.77 12.31
C LEU A 147 6.04 -13.92 13.30
N GLY A 148 6.45 -15.12 12.86
CA GLY A 148 6.67 -16.31 13.69
C GLY A 148 5.37 -16.95 14.11
#